data_AF-A8H3C8-F1
#
_entry.id   AF-A8H3C8-F1
#
_cell.length_a   1.000
_cell.length_b   1.000
_cell.length_c   1.000
_cell.angle_alpha   90.00
_cell.angle_beta   90.00
_cell.angle_gamma   90.00
#
_symmetry.space_group_name_H-M   'P 1'
#
loop_
_entity.id
_entity.type
_entity.pdbx_description
1 polymer ?
#
loop_
_entity_poly.entity_id
_entity_poly.type
_entity_poly.pdbx_seq_one_letter_code
_entity_poly.pdbx_strand_id
1 'polypeptide(L)'
;MATGITAVKWLYLTGLIAGIFAVSAFSALAAQEESKADQTKTLPLLFKGESIQAISENHFRVKVSYSEAVKARCIGFAGKEPVAIDSVVVIPPYGVANMIIKDDDQPVDSAQCWITSTREQDLNNDYIKHDNIEG
;
A
#
# COMPACT_ATOMS: atom_id res chain seq x y z
N MET A 1 -16.42 55.27 50.32
CA MET A 1 -15.40 56.19 49.75
C MET A 1 -15.15 55.65 48.34
N ALA A 2 -15.73 56.16 47.23
CA ALA A 2 -15.64 57.50 46.63
C ALA A 2 -14.19 57.99 46.71
N THR A 3 -13.40 58.11 45.65
CA THR A 3 -13.51 58.89 44.39
C THR A 3 -12.41 58.34 43.42
N GLY A 4 -12.27 58.60 42.12
CA GLY A 4 -12.87 59.52 41.17
C GLY A 4 -11.89 59.75 39.99
N ILE A 5 -12.33 59.45 38.76
CA ILE A 5 -12.25 60.25 37.52
C ILE A 5 -10.91 60.84 37.03
N THR A 6 -10.51 60.51 35.79
CA THR A 6 -10.20 61.42 34.64
C THR A 6 -9.63 60.55 33.48
N ALA A 7 -10.26 60.31 32.33
CA ALA A 7 -10.86 61.14 31.26
C ALA A 7 -9.84 61.91 30.39
N VAL A 8 -9.43 61.35 29.24
CA VAL A 8 -9.06 62.04 27.97
C VAL A 8 -9.33 61.06 26.81
N LYS A 9 -10.50 61.07 26.16
CA LYS A 9 -10.89 61.81 24.93
C LYS A 9 -9.93 61.71 23.72
N TRP A 10 -10.49 61.20 22.61
CA TRP A 10 -10.32 61.66 21.20
C TRP A 10 -9.07 61.12 20.47
N LEU A 11 -9.07 60.74 19.18
CA LEU A 11 -10.08 60.63 18.11
C LEU A 11 -9.39 59.89 16.91
N TYR A 12 -10.17 59.17 16.10
CA TYR A 12 -9.96 58.69 14.71
C TYR A 12 -8.54 58.47 14.13
N LEU A 13 -8.30 57.26 13.58
CA LEU A 13 -7.92 57.16 12.16
C LEU A 13 -8.17 55.75 11.56
N THR A 14 -9.15 55.73 10.66
CA THR A 14 -9.38 54.87 9.49
C THR A 14 -8.40 53.73 9.16
N GLY A 15 -8.95 52.53 9.04
CA GLY A 15 -8.35 51.40 8.32
C GLY A 15 -9.45 50.56 7.66
N LEU A 16 -9.94 51.05 6.53
CA LEU A 16 -10.96 50.43 5.68
C LEU A 16 -10.36 49.19 5.02
N ILE A 17 -10.61 48.00 5.57
CA ILE A 17 -10.34 46.74 4.86
C ILE A 17 -11.67 46.21 4.35
N ALA A 18 -11.97 46.62 3.12
CA ALA A 18 -12.94 45.97 2.27
C ALA A 18 -12.44 44.55 1.94
N GLY A 19 -12.92 43.56 2.70
CA GLY A 19 -12.77 42.14 2.38
C GLY A 19 -14.11 41.61 1.89
N ILE A 20 -14.26 41.59 0.58
CA ILE A 20 -15.43 41.10 -0.14
C ILE A 20 -15.73 39.65 0.26
N PHE A 21 -16.88 39.45 0.89
CA PHE A 21 -17.59 38.17 0.98
C PHE A 21 -18.27 37.87 -0.36
N ALA A 22 -18.41 36.57 -0.66
CA ALA A 22 -18.98 35.93 -1.87
C ALA A 22 -17.92 35.63 -2.95
N VAL A 23 -17.82 34.42 -3.52
CA VAL A 23 -18.88 33.49 -3.89
C VAL A 23 -18.39 32.04 -3.72
N SER A 24 -19.19 31.26 -2.98
CA SER A 24 -19.24 29.82 -3.03
C SER A 24 -19.75 29.36 -4.40
N ALA A 25 -18.85 28.88 -5.26
CA ALA A 25 -19.20 28.06 -6.41
C ALA A 25 -18.65 26.65 -6.16
N PHE A 26 -19.54 25.79 -5.67
CA PHE A 26 -19.37 24.35 -5.59
C PHE A 26 -19.11 23.81 -7.00
N SER A 27 -17.88 23.36 -7.28
CA SER A 27 -17.65 22.36 -8.32
C SER A 27 -18.16 21.02 -7.79
N ALA A 28 -19.48 20.84 -7.86
CA ALA A 28 -20.04 19.52 -8.02
C ALA A 28 -19.63 18.97 -9.40
N LEU A 29 -19.52 17.64 -9.48
CA LEU A 29 -19.38 16.83 -10.70
C LEU A 29 -17.95 16.38 -11.06
N ALA A 30 -17.45 15.44 -10.28
CA ALA A 30 -17.14 14.09 -10.79
C ALA A 30 -16.98 13.16 -9.58
N ALA A 31 -18.11 12.61 -9.12
CA ALA A 31 -18.08 11.36 -8.37
C ALA A 31 -17.65 10.25 -9.35
N GLN A 32 -16.34 10.16 -9.56
CA GLN A 32 -15.75 8.90 -9.97
C GLN A 32 -15.61 8.13 -8.65
N GLU A 33 -16.59 7.27 -8.38
CA GLU A 33 -16.38 6.18 -7.44
C GLU A 33 -15.20 5.37 -7.99
N GLU A 34 -13.99 5.71 -7.56
CA GLU A 34 -12.99 4.69 -7.31
C GLU A 34 -13.65 3.75 -6.31
N SER A 35 -14.29 2.72 -6.86
CA SER A 35 -14.54 1.47 -6.18
C SER A 35 -13.29 1.20 -5.36
N LYS A 36 -13.45 1.35 -4.04
CA LYS A 36 -12.47 0.85 -3.09
C LYS A 36 -12.36 -0.63 -3.42
N ALA A 37 -11.36 -0.98 -4.22
CA ALA A 37 -10.75 -2.28 -4.11
C ALA A 37 -10.41 -2.38 -2.62
N ASP A 38 -11.22 -3.14 -1.91
CA ASP A 38 -11.00 -3.49 -0.53
C ASP A 38 -9.68 -4.23 -0.49
N GLN A 39 -8.58 -3.47 -0.46
CA GLN A 39 -7.30 -3.93 0.01
C GLN A 39 -7.49 -4.11 1.52
N THR A 40 -8.27 -5.13 1.89
CA THR A 40 -8.18 -5.76 3.18
C THR A 40 -6.70 -6.05 3.35
N LYS A 41 -5.99 -5.23 4.14
CA LYS A 41 -4.55 -5.34 4.38
C LYS A 41 -4.28 -6.75 4.87
N THR A 42 -4.01 -7.66 3.94
CA THR A 42 -3.76 -9.05 4.27
C THR A 42 -2.39 -9.06 4.90
N LEU A 43 -2.32 -9.50 6.16
CA LEU A 43 -1.04 -9.64 6.84
C LEU A 43 -0.14 -10.55 5.99
N PRO A 44 1.16 -10.26 5.89
CA PRO A 44 2.06 -11.12 5.15
C PRO A 44 2.09 -12.52 5.76
N LEU A 45 2.22 -13.52 4.89
CA LEU A 45 2.63 -14.86 5.28
C LEU A 45 4.09 -14.78 5.73
N LEU A 46 4.37 -15.24 6.95
CA LEU A 46 5.70 -15.16 7.57
C LEU A 46 6.39 -16.52 7.55
N PHE A 47 7.64 -16.55 7.10
CA PHE A 47 8.48 -17.74 7.00
C PHE A 47 9.80 -17.50 7.75
N LYS A 48 10.23 -18.50 8.53
CA LYS A 48 11.48 -18.50 9.32
C LYS A 48 12.03 -19.92 9.47
N GLY A 49 13.32 -20.03 9.79
CA GLY A 49 13.97 -21.31 10.10
C GLY A 49 13.85 -22.31 8.95
N GLU A 50 13.43 -23.54 9.24
CA GLU A 50 13.37 -24.65 8.27
C GLU A 50 12.44 -24.42 7.07
N SER A 51 11.54 -23.42 7.14
CA SER A 51 10.69 -23.04 6.00
C SER A 51 11.45 -22.28 4.90
N ILE A 52 12.69 -21.88 5.17
CA ILE A 52 13.61 -21.25 4.21
C ILE A 52 14.74 -22.23 3.95
N GLN A 53 14.79 -22.74 2.72
CA GLN A 53 15.78 -23.72 2.32
C GLN A 53 16.91 -23.04 1.55
N ALA A 54 18.14 -23.11 2.05
CA ALA A 54 19.32 -22.75 1.28
C ALA A 54 19.59 -23.82 0.20
N ILE A 55 19.76 -23.38 -1.05
CA ILE A 55 20.13 -24.21 -2.20
C ILE A 55 21.62 -24.04 -2.51
N SER A 56 22.12 -22.82 -2.37
CA SER A 56 23.54 -22.43 -2.38
C SER A 56 23.76 -21.30 -1.37
N GLU A 57 24.99 -20.78 -1.28
CA GLU A 57 25.33 -19.65 -0.41
C GLU A 57 24.49 -18.39 -0.72
N ASN A 58 24.13 -18.18 -1.99
CA ASN A 58 23.42 -17.00 -2.48
C ASN A 58 22.00 -17.29 -3.03
N HIS A 59 21.51 -18.52 -2.93
CA HIS A 59 20.19 -18.92 -3.43
C HIS A 59 19.38 -19.64 -2.35
N PHE A 60 18.22 -19.10 -2.03
CA PHE A 60 17.29 -19.60 -1.04
C PHE A 60 15.92 -19.87 -1.68
N ARG A 61 15.17 -20.81 -1.12
CA ARG A 61 13.81 -21.14 -1.54
C ARG A 61 12.84 -21.05 -0.37
N VAL A 62 11.67 -20.49 -0.65
CA VAL A 62 10.54 -20.45 0.28
C VAL A 62 9.35 -21.10 -0.40
N LYS A 63 8.80 -22.13 0.25
CA LYS A 63 7.58 -22.81 -0.22
C LYS A 63 6.37 -22.06 0.31
N VAL A 64 5.60 -21.45 -0.60
CA VAL A 64 4.44 -20.63 -0.26
C VAL A 64 3.18 -21.42 -0.60
N SER A 65 2.39 -21.76 0.42
CA SER A 65 1.12 -22.46 0.25
C SER A 65 -0.05 -21.51 0.46
N TYR A 66 -1.08 -21.65 -0.36
CA TYR A 66 -2.33 -20.89 -0.25
C TYR A 66 -3.51 -21.75 -0.70
N SER A 67 -4.70 -21.47 -0.19
CA SER A 67 -5.90 -22.30 -0.43
C SER A 67 -6.48 -22.16 -1.84
N GLU A 68 -6.14 -21.07 -2.53
CA GLU A 68 -6.62 -20.76 -3.88
C GLU A 68 -5.47 -20.22 -4.75
N ALA A 69 -5.74 -20.05 -6.05
CA ALA A 69 -4.76 -19.51 -6.97
C ALA A 69 -4.54 -18.01 -6.75
N VAL A 70 -3.30 -17.63 -6.43
CA VAL A 70 -2.93 -16.25 -6.08
C VAL A 70 -1.57 -15.87 -6.69
N LYS A 71 -1.38 -14.56 -6.88
CA LYS A 71 -0.05 -13.96 -7.07
C LYS A 71 0.43 -13.43 -5.71
N ALA A 72 1.69 -13.69 -5.39
CA ALA A 72 2.31 -13.18 -4.18
C ALA A 72 3.65 -12.52 -4.48
N ARG A 73 3.95 -11.45 -3.74
CA ARG A 73 5.28 -10.84 -3.70
C ARG A 73 5.94 -11.23 -2.39
N CYS A 74 7.09 -11.87 -2.47
CA CYS A 74 7.86 -12.32 -1.33
C CYS A 74 9.14 -11.49 -1.21
N ILE A 75 9.50 -11.09 0.02
CA ILE A 75 10.73 -10.38 0.34
C ILE A 75 11.50 -11.24 1.36
N GLY A 76 12.75 -11.56 1.05
CA GLY A 76 13.70 -12.21 1.95
C GLY A 76 14.51 -11.18 2.74
N PHE A 77 14.72 -11.46 4.02
CA PHE A 77 15.40 -10.60 4.96
C PHE A 77 16.59 -11.30 5.61
N ALA A 78 17.65 -10.52 5.87
CA ALA A 78 18.70 -10.84 6.82
C ALA A 78 18.51 -9.95 8.06
N GLY A 79 18.01 -10.52 9.15
CA GLY A 79 17.57 -9.79 10.33
C GLY A 79 16.39 -8.86 10.02
N LYS A 80 16.68 -7.58 9.81
CA LYS A 80 15.68 -6.54 9.44
C LYS A 80 15.90 -5.97 8.04
N GLU A 81 16.98 -6.35 7.37
CA GLU A 81 17.37 -5.80 6.08
C GLU A 81 16.78 -6.64 4.95
N PRO A 82 16.05 -6.05 4.00
CA PRO A 82 15.56 -6.77 2.82
C PRO A 82 16.70 -6.99 1.83
N VAL A 83 17.02 -8.24 1.54
CA VAL A 83 18.17 -8.63 0.68
C VAL A 83 17.75 -9.38 -0.59
N ALA A 84 16.53 -9.95 -0.62
CA ALA A 84 16.00 -10.64 -1.80
C ALA A 84 14.52 -10.31 -2.03
N ILE A 85 14.09 -10.41 -3.29
CA ILE A 85 12.70 -10.26 -3.68
C ILE A 85 12.36 -11.21 -4.81
N ASP A 86 11.18 -11.84 -4.73
CA ASP A 86 10.65 -12.65 -5.81
C ASP A 86 9.12 -12.50 -5.90
N SER A 87 8.57 -12.74 -7.09
CA SER A 87 7.14 -12.82 -7.33
C SER A 87 6.77 -14.24 -7.72
N VAL A 88 5.87 -14.85 -6.96
CA VAL A 88 5.44 -16.23 -7.16
C VAL A 88 3.96 -16.29 -7.50
N VAL A 89 3.60 -17.16 -8.44
CA VAL A 89 2.22 -17.61 -8.61
C VAL A 89 2.05 -18.89 -7.81
N VAL A 90 1.09 -18.89 -6.89
CA VAL A 90 0.69 -20.09 -6.16
C VAL A 90 -0.52 -20.65 -6.86
N ILE A 91 -0.36 -21.81 -7.48
CA ILE A 91 -1.47 -22.68 -7.84
C ILE A 91 -1.45 -23.80 -6.78
N PRO A 92 -2.56 -24.07 -6.07
CA PRO A 92 -2.55 -25.05 -4.99
C PRO A 92 -1.91 -26.40 -5.40
N PRO A 93 -1.12 -27.04 -4.52
CA PRO A 93 -1.03 -26.71 -3.10
C PRO A 93 0.03 -25.66 -2.72
N TYR A 94 0.98 -25.34 -3.61
CA TYR A 94 2.04 -24.38 -3.30
C TYR A 94 2.73 -23.80 -4.56
N GLY A 95 3.33 -22.63 -4.39
CA GLY A 95 4.36 -22.07 -5.27
C GLY A 95 5.72 -22.03 -4.55
N VAL A 96 6.78 -21.77 -5.30
CA VAL A 96 8.14 -21.63 -4.75
C VAL A 96 8.68 -20.26 -5.13
N ALA A 97 9.01 -19.45 -4.12
CA ALA A 97 9.74 -18.22 -4.31
C ALA A 97 11.26 -18.53 -4.28
N ASN A 98 11.97 -18.12 -5.32
CA ASN A 98 13.41 -18.29 -5.47
C ASN A 98 14.09 -16.96 -5.14
N MET A 99 14.71 -16.90 -3.97
CA MET A 99 15.37 -15.73 -3.43
C MET A 99 16.85 -15.79 -3.75
N ILE A 100 17.33 -14.87 -4.60
CA ILE A 100 18.75 -14.74 -4.91
C ILE A 100 19.26 -13.46 -4.24
N ILE A 101 20.34 -13.57 -3.49
CA ILE A 101 21.03 -12.45 -2.83
C ILE A 101 22.37 -12.20 -3.52
N LYS A 102 23.02 -11.07 -3.23
CA LYS A 102 24.41 -10.84 -3.67
C LYS A 102 25.38 -11.65 -2.82
N ASP A 103 26.61 -11.80 -3.32
CA ASP A 103 27.65 -12.56 -2.62
C ASP A 103 28.14 -11.89 -1.31
N ASP A 104 27.93 -10.58 -1.15
CA ASP A 104 28.27 -9.82 0.06
C ASP A 104 27.10 -9.62 1.03
N ASP A 105 25.89 -10.01 0.63
CA ASP A 105 24.70 -9.96 1.49
C ASP A 105 24.76 -11.06 2.55
N GLN A 106 24.16 -10.80 3.72
CA GLN A 106 23.97 -11.83 4.72
C GLN A 106 22.88 -12.84 4.27
N PRO A 107 22.98 -14.12 4.67
CA PRO A 107 21.97 -15.13 4.35
C PRO A 107 20.55 -14.74 4.78
N VAL A 108 19.57 -15.16 3.99
CA VAL A 108 18.15 -14.94 4.30
C VAL A 108 17.76 -15.78 5.54
N ASP A 109 17.33 -15.12 6.62
CA ASP A 109 16.87 -15.77 7.86
C ASP A 109 15.35 -15.76 8.04
N SER A 110 14.67 -14.89 7.28
CA SER A 110 13.22 -14.73 7.31
C SER A 110 12.69 -14.26 5.97
N ALA A 111 11.45 -14.59 5.66
CA ALA A 111 10.77 -14.12 4.46
C ALA A 111 9.33 -13.74 4.76
N GLN A 112 8.84 -12.73 4.05
CA GLN A 112 7.47 -12.24 4.16
C GLN A 112 6.85 -12.23 2.77
N CYS A 113 5.67 -12.84 2.61
CA CYS A 113 4.96 -12.87 1.34
C CYS A 113 3.59 -12.20 1.46
N TRP A 114 3.32 -11.23 0.59
CA TRP A 114 2.02 -10.58 0.48
C TRP A 114 1.29 -11.13 -0.74
N ILE A 115 0.02 -11.49 -0.54
CA ILE A 115 -0.87 -11.77 -1.67
C ILE A 115 -1.16 -10.44 -2.37
N THR A 116 -0.81 -10.35 -3.64
CA THR A 116 -0.99 -9.13 -4.45
C THR A 116 -2.26 -9.17 -5.28
N SER A 117 -2.70 -10.37 -5.69
CA SER A 117 -4.01 -10.57 -6.30
C SER A 117 -4.47 -12.03 -6.20
N THR A 118 -5.77 -12.23 -6.18
CA THR A 118 -6.42 -13.55 -6.37
C THR A 118 -6.76 -13.78 -7.84
N ARG A 119 -7.06 -15.03 -8.20
CA ARG A 119 -7.58 -15.38 -9.52
C ARG A 119 -8.85 -14.60 -9.89
N GLU A 120 -9.76 -14.44 -8.95
CA GLU A 120 -11.01 -13.68 -9.16
C GLU A 120 -10.71 -12.20 -9.43
N GLN A 121 -9.81 -11.59 -8.65
CA GLN A 121 -9.40 -10.21 -8.86
C GLN A 121 -8.70 -10.02 -10.22
N ASP A 122 -7.82 -10.94 -10.59
CA ASP A 122 -7.17 -10.91 -11.91
C ASP A 122 -8.18 -11.04 -13.06
N LEU A 123 -9.21 -11.87 -12.92
CA LEU A 123 -10.29 -11.99 -13.91
C LEU A 123 -11.13 -10.72 -14.02
N ASN A 124 -11.49 -10.12 -12.89
CA ASN A 124 -12.31 -8.93 -12.86
C ASN A 124 -11.56 -7.70 -13.42
N ASN A 125 -10.23 -7.71 -13.30
CA ASN A 125 -9.33 -6.67 -13.80
C ASN A 125 -8.79 -6.97 -15.22
N ASP A 126 -9.25 -8.05 -15.86
CA ASP A 126 -8.87 -8.34 -17.24
C ASP A 126 -9.43 -7.24 -18.15
N TYR A 127 -8.52 -6.39 -18.63
CA TYR A 127 -8.85 -5.23 -19.47
C TYR A 127 -9.18 -5.66 -20.91
N ILE A 128 -8.94 -6.93 -21.28
CA ILE A 128 -9.52 -7.53 -22.47
C ILE A 128 -10.96 -7.87 -22.12
N LYS A 129 -11.79 -6.83 -22.05
CA LYS A 129 -13.21 -7.02 -22.27
C LYS A 129 -13.32 -7.56 -23.69
N HIS A 130 -13.67 -8.84 -23.81
CA HIS A 130 -14.28 -9.32 -25.02
C HIS A 130 -15.61 -8.57 -25.14
N ASP A 131 -15.56 -7.34 -25.63
CA ASP A 131 -16.75 -6.68 -26.12
C ASP A 131 -17.36 -7.68 -27.08
N ASN A 132 -18.53 -8.18 -26.74
CA ASN A 132 -19.31 -9.04 -27.61
C ASN A 132 -19.48 -8.25 -28.90
N ILE A 133 -18.65 -8.54 -29.89
CA ILE A 133 -18.94 -8.19 -31.27
C ILE A 133 -20.12 -9.11 -31.61
N GLU A 134 -21.32 -8.67 -31.22
CA GLU A 134 -22.56 -9.19 -31.78
C GLU A 134 -22.45 -8.97 -33.28
N GLY A 135 -22.17 -10.06 -34.00
CA GLY A 135 -22.25 -10.14 -35.45
C GLY A 135 -23.66 -10.49 -35.91
#